data_AF-A0A919RCW1-F1
#
_entry.id   AF-A0A919RCW1-F1
#
_cell.length_a   1.000
_cell.length_b   1.000
_cell.length_c   1.000
_cell.angle_alpha   90.00
_cell.angle_beta   90.00
_cell.angle_gamma   90.00
#
_symmetry.space_group_name_H-M   'P 1'
#
loop_
_entity.id
_entity.type
_entity.pdbx_description
1 polymer ?
#
loop_
_entity_poly.entity_id
_entity_poly.type
_entity_poly.pdbx_seq_one_letter_code
_entity_poly.pdbx_strand_id
1 'polypeptide(L)'
;MSASLSRRHLLAAAAAVPAAAALGAPAWAASATSPPGHRGVNNVVGPMPRPARIENDPELEHQFDVEFDNSVGGAVTHVALDGTRTKLGNVQRPATASVKANDGFWASKYSRALDGTPGHALAVSVYVLRFKVGPGAKYDPHDQRAWTTSLVNVRPDRFHGADHGKWLADTIYTDIEGGTSIFGGGASPAVGSPLKYLDEASGKWRPIHKYFEDDFTRPVPRHLRMSVYKPVTQYGSPTFVEFENWAAGDEVAGRVNENNGRILVGYPGGVVRHVADVVQRVRGSGRFGGTEFAEIGQMDTNHPGALTFSTSPRTGFSWDPNVRGGFQIVPANHVKYLSNDLGQNSFIDKPQWLIVGPVGGTAATLRDTRYLIDGQLSFTPGWEGVAPLFGLYMRTHMRFELSKDYGATWEQSPNLVGVTEPPASPVNTWTNIRVNMNYPAGP
;
A
#
# COMPACT_ATOMS: atom_id res chain seq x y z
N MET A 1 -26.39 17.40 -87.94
CA MET A 1 -25.24 16.48 -88.11
C MET A 1 -24.46 16.51 -86.80
N SER A 2 -24.82 15.61 -85.88
CA SER A 2 -23.96 14.54 -85.31
C SER A 2 -22.84 15.09 -84.42
N ALA A 3 -22.69 14.79 -83.13
CA ALA A 3 -23.15 13.69 -82.27
C ALA A 3 -23.17 14.21 -80.79
N SER A 4 -24.19 13.92 -79.98
CA SER A 4 -24.27 12.78 -79.03
C SER A 4 -23.28 12.92 -77.85
N LEU A 5 -23.74 13.16 -76.61
CA LEU A 5 -24.01 12.20 -75.51
C LEU A 5 -23.16 12.71 -74.33
N SER A 6 -23.46 12.61 -73.03
CA SER A 6 -24.51 12.01 -72.22
C SER A 6 -24.31 12.58 -70.80
N ARG A 7 -25.35 12.46 -69.98
CA ARG A 7 -25.62 13.05 -68.67
C ARG A 7 -24.84 12.43 -67.49
N ARG A 8 -24.59 13.31 -66.48
CA ARG A 8 -24.75 13.18 -64.99
C ARG A 8 -23.87 12.13 -64.27
N HIS A 9 -23.42 12.29 -63.02
CA HIS A 9 -23.42 13.33 -61.97
C HIS A 9 -22.51 12.84 -60.83
N LEU A 10 -21.83 13.78 -60.11
CA LEU A 10 -21.51 13.79 -58.66
C LEU A 10 -20.54 12.69 -58.13
N LEU A 11 -19.56 12.89 -57.23
CA LEU A 11 -19.33 13.87 -56.16
C LEU A 11 -17.85 13.79 -55.67
N ALA A 12 -17.32 14.94 -55.26
CA ALA A 12 -16.35 15.24 -54.18
C ALA A 12 -15.13 14.35 -53.86
N ALA A 13 -13.93 14.94 -53.80
CA ALA A 13 -13.22 15.29 -52.54
C ALA A 13 -11.70 15.53 -52.74
N ALA A 14 -11.14 16.29 -51.79
CA ALA A 14 -9.74 16.34 -51.32
C ALA A 14 -8.93 17.61 -51.68
N ALA A 15 -8.90 18.55 -50.74
CA ALA A 15 -7.87 19.57 -50.60
C ALA A 15 -7.07 19.28 -49.32
N ALA A 16 -5.74 19.26 -49.46
CA ALA A 16 -4.76 18.94 -48.44
C ALA A 16 -4.57 20.05 -47.40
N VAL A 17 -4.17 19.66 -46.18
CA VAL A 17 -3.73 20.54 -45.09
C VAL A 17 -2.34 20.08 -44.64
N PRO A 18 -1.38 20.98 -44.34
CA PRO A 18 0.03 20.62 -44.15
C PRO A 18 0.37 20.16 -42.74
N ALA A 19 1.48 19.42 -42.65
CA ALA A 19 2.04 18.79 -41.46
C ALA A 19 2.47 19.80 -40.38
N ALA A 20 2.06 19.55 -39.13
CA ALA A 20 2.57 20.21 -37.94
C ALA A 20 3.78 19.44 -37.39
N ALA A 21 4.87 20.17 -37.15
CA ALA A 21 6.10 19.67 -36.57
C ALA A 21 5.91 19.24 -35.10
N ALA A 22 6.27 17.99 -34.79
CA ALA A 22 6.35 17.49 -33.43
C ALA A 22 7.65 17.97 -32.77
N LEU A 23 7.53 18.84 -31.76
CA LEU A 23 8.62 19.16 -30.84
C LEU A 23 8.80 17.97 -29.90
N GLY A 24 9.86 17.18 -30.12
CA GLY A 24 10.25 16.09 -29.23
C GLY A 24 10.75 16.63 -27.89
N ALA A 25 10.16 16.15 -26.79
CA ALA A 25 10.71 16.34 -25.45
C ALA A 25 12.06 15.58 -25.34
N PRO A 26 13.06 16.12 -24.61
CA PRO A 26 14.35 15.46 -24.51
C PRO A 26 14.22 14.10 -23.79
N ALA A 27 14.83 13.07 -24.37
CA ALA A 27 14.99 11.78 -23.74
C ALA A 27 15.98 11.91 -22.57
N TRP A 28 15.46 11.94 -21.35
CA TRP A 28 16.29 11.91 -20.15
C TRP A 28 16.92 10.52 -20.06
N ALA A 29 18.25 10.46 -20.07
CA ALA A 29 18.99 9.22 -20.00
C ALA A 29 18.52 8.40 -18.78
N ALA A 30 18.00 7.19 -19.05
CA ALA A 30 17.73 6.20 -18.03
C ALA A 30 19.07 5.74 -17.45
N SER A 31 19.63 6.47 -16.48
CA SER A 31 20.63 5.88 -15.61
C SER A 31 19.88 4.86 -14.75
N ALA A 32 19.89 3.60 -15.18
CA ALA A 32 19.58 2.47 -14.33
C ALA A 32 20.52 2.57 -13.12
N THR A 33 20.03 3.16 -12.04
CA THR A 33 20.71 3.04 -10.75
C THR A 33 20.70 1.56 -10.45
N SER A 34 21.88 0.94 -10.43
CA SER A 34 22.07 -0.44 -10.01
C SER A 34 21.19 -0.74 -8.80
N PRO A 35 20.56 -1.92 -8.71
CA PRO A 35 19.81 -2.30 -7.52
C PRO A 35 20.71 -2.11 -6.28
N PRO A 36 20.15 -1.81 -5.11
CA PRO A 36 20.93 -1.74 -3.88
C PRO A 36 21.67 -3.07 -3.74
N GLY A 37 22.99 -3.05 -3.90
CA GLY A 37 23.75 -4.29 -4.07
C GLY A 37 23.60 -5.22 -2.87
N HIS A 38 23.27 -6.49 -3.13
CA HIS A 38 23.45 -7.72 -2.30
C HIS A 38 23.41 -7.62 -0.76
N ARG A 39 22.78 -6.60 -0.15
CA ARG A 39 22.71 -6.42 1.30
C ARG A 39 21.26 -6.31 1.71
N GLY A 40 20.87 -7.23 2.59
CA GLY A 40 19.51 -7.41 3.07
C GLY A 40 18.79 -6.14 3.46
N VAL A 41 17.49 -6.17 3.19
CA VAL A 41 16.59 -5.06 3.42
C VAL A 41 16.50 -4.81 4.92
N ASN A 42 17.06 -3.70 5.38
CA ASN A 42 16.76 -3.19 6.72
C ASN A 42 15.73 -2.07 6.60
N ASN A 43 14.52 -2.45 6.19
CA ASN A 43 13.36 -1.55 6.11
C ASN A 43 12.84 -1.13 7.50
N VAL A 44 13.48 -1.58 8.59
CA VAL A 44 13.12 -1.25 9.98
C VAL A 44 14.31 -0.76 10.81
N VAL A 45 13.98 0.05 11.81
CA VAL A 45 14.88 0.46 12.88
C VAL A 45 14.54 -0.35 14.14
N GLY A 46 15.10 -1.55 14.32
CA GLY A 46 14.87 -2.37 15.52
C GLY A 46 15.12 -3.88 15.40
N PRO A 47 14.93 -4.66 16.47
CA PRO A 47 15.10 -6.11 16.47
C PRO A 47 13.96 -6.82 15.72
N MET A 48 14.33 -7.62 14.71
CA MET A 48 13.40 -8.43 13.92
C MET A 48 13.35 -9.89 14.44
N PRO A 49 12.15 -10.48 14.61
CA PRO A 49 12.00 -11.89 14.97
C PRO A 49 12.70 -12.81 13.95
N ARG A 50 13.38 -13.86 14.43
CA ARG A 50 14.11 -14.80 13.56
C ARG A 50 13.25 -15.37 12.41
N PRO A 51 11.98 -15.77 12.61
CA PRO A 51 11.14 -16.26 11.51
C PRO A 51 10.92 -15.25 10.39
N ALA A 52 10.93 -13.94 10.70
CA ALA A 52 10.69 -12.86 9.76
C ALA A 52 11.95 -12.41 9.00
N ARG A 53 13.15 -12.69 9.54
CA ARG A 53 14.43 -12.19 8.97
C ARG A 53 14.66 -12.68 7.55
N ILE A 54 14.31 -13.92 7.27
CA ILE A 54 14.50 -14.52 5.94
C ILE A 54 13.61 -13.82 4.90
N GLU A 55 12.40 -13.42 5.30
CA GLU A 55 11.46 -12.67 4.44
C GLU A 55 11.93 -11.22 4.19
N ASN A 56 12.89 -10.73 4.97
CA ASN A 56 13.42 -9.37 4.89
C ASN A 56 14.87 -9.33 4.38
N ASP A 57 15.37 -10.46 3.86
CA ASP A 57 16.61 -10.51 3.08
C ASP A 57 16.37 -11.13 1.68
N PRO A 58 15.35 -10.67 0.92
CA PRO A 58 15.14 -11.16 -0.44
C PRO A 58 16.10 -10.47 -1.41
N GLU A 59 16.38 -11.13 -2.53
CA GLU A 59 16.79 -10.42 -3.74
C GLU A 59 15.61 -9.58 -4.26
N LEU A 60 15.91 -8.41 -4.78
CA LEU A 60 14.89 -7.49 -5.28
C LEU A 60 15.03 -7.32 -6.79
N GLU A 61 14.05 -7.80 -7.52
CA GLU A 61 13.98 -7.61 -8.97
C GLU A 61 13.17 -6.34 -9.27
N HIS A 62 13.83 -5.35 -9.89
CA HIS A 62 13.18 -4.12 -10.37
C HIS A 62 12.13 -4.48 -11.41
N GLN A 63 10.91 -3.96 -11.28
CA GLN A 63 9.81 -4.23 -12.20
C GLN A 63 9.52 -3.05 -13.13
N PHE A 64 9.42 -1.86 -12.56
CA PHE A 64 9.12 -0.62 -13.27
C PHE A 64 9.35 0.59 -12.37
N ASP A 65 9.31 1.78 -12.96
CA ASP A 65 9.21 3.05 -12.25
C ASP A 65 7.85 3.70 -12.48
N VAL A 66 7.39 4.48 -11.50
CA VAL A 66 6.29 5.45 -11.65
C VAL A 66 6.87 6.84 -11.48
N GLU A 67 6.70 7.70 -12.49
CA GLU A 67 7.17 9.07 -12.50
C GLU A 67 6.01 10.06 -12.42
N PHE A 68 6.22 11.15 -11.67
CA PHE A 68 5.28 12.26 -11.53
C PHE A 68 5.98 13.55 -11.98
N ASP A 69 5.38 14.27 -12.94
CA ASP A 69 5.65 15.69 -13.16
C ASP A 69 4.66 16.50 -12.31
N ASN A 70 5.11 16.91 -11.12
CA ASN A 70 4.41 17.73 -10.14
C ASN A 70 4.24 19.18 -10.64
N SER A 71 3.51 19.33 -11.74
CA SER A 71 3.14 20.60 -12.36
C SER A 71 1.72 20.48 -12.92
N VAL A 72 1.02 21.60 -13.11
CA VAL A 72 -0.32 21.57 -13.70
C VAL A 72 -0.23 21.01 -15.13
N GLY A 73 -1.00 19.94 -15.41
CA GLY A 73 -0.97 19.21 -16.67
C GLY A 73 0.21 18.24 -16.82
N GLY A 74 1.10 18.14 -15.83
CA GLY A 74 2.23 17.24 -15.84
C GLY A 74 1.80 15.77 -15.88
N ALA A 75 2.56 14.91 -16.56
CA ALA A 75 2.19 13.50 -16.71
C ALA A 75 2.50 12.68 -15.45
N VAL A 76 1.62 11.73 -15.15
CA VAL A 76 1.94 10.56 -14.31
C VAL A 76 2.21 9.39 -15.26
N THR A 77 3.39 8.79 -15.16
CA THR A 77 3.92 7.87 -16.19
C THR A 77 4.41 6.57 -15.56
N HIS A 78 3.98 5.44 -16.10
CA HIS A 78 4.64 4.14 -15.91
C HIS A 78 5.83 4.04 -16.86
N VAL A 79 6.97 3.59 -16.34
CA VAL A 79 8.20 3.40 -17.11
C VAL A 79 8.65 1.97 -16.95
N ALA A 80 8.55 1.18 -18.02
CA ALA A 80 9.03 -0.19 -18.07
C ALA A 80 10.56 -0.25 -18.10
N LEU A 81 11.13 -1.44 -17.83
CA LEU A 81 12.59 -1.64 -17.76
C LEU A 81 13.29 -1.44 -19.10
N ASP A 82 12.58 -1.65 -20.22
CA ASP A 82 13.09 -1.39 -21.58
C ASP A 82 13.04 0.10 -21.95
N GLY A 83 12.55 0.95 -21.05
CA GLY A 83 12.39 2.39 -21.26
C GLY A 83 11.06 2.79 -21.90
N THR A 84 10.15 1.85 -22.19
CA THR A 84 8.80 2.16 -22.67
C THR A 84 8.06 2.99 -21.64
N ARG A 85 7.44 4.09 -22.08
CA ARG A 85 6.75 5.07 -21.22
C ARG A 85 5.27 5.07 -21.52
N THR A 86 4.45 4.67 -20.55
CA THR A 86 3.00 4.64 -20.66
C THR A 86 2.40 5.72 -19.76
N LYS A 87 1.72 6.70 -20.36
CA LYS A 87 1.03 7.74 -19.60
C LYS A 87 -0.18 7.13 -18.87
N LEU A 88 -0.23 7.30 -17.56
CA LEU A 88 -1.31 6.81 -16.69
C LEU A 88 -2.38 7.88 -16.43
N GLY A 89 -1.97 9.15 -16.42
CA GLY A 89 -2.85 10.30 -16.16
C GLY A 89 -2.09 11.62 -16.16
N ASN A 90 -2.75 12.67 -15.68
CA ASN A 90 -2.24 14.03 -15.55
C ASN A 90 -2.38 14.52 -14.10
N VAL A 91 -1.42 15.33 -13.67
CA VAL A 91 -1.49 16.14 -12.47
C VAL A 91 -2.42 17.31 -12.75
N GLN A 92 -3.57 17.32 -12.07
CA GLN A 92 -4.54 18.41 -12.09
C GLN A 92 -4.07 19.56 -11.20
N ARG A 93 -3.45 19.22 -10.06
CA ARG A 93 -2.87 20.20 -9.14
C ARG A 93 -1.60 19.66 -8.49
N PRO A 94 -0.51 20.42 -8.50
CA PRO A 94 0.73 20.02 -7.86
C PRO A 94 0.65 20.18 -6.33
N ALA A 95 1.42 19.35 -5.64
CA ALA A 95 1.79 19.60 -4.25
C ALA A 95 2.83 20.73 -4.19
N THR A 96 2.68 21.63 -3.24
CA THR A 96 3.58 22.79 -3.03
C THR A 96 4.28 22.76 -1.68
N ALA A 97 3.84 21.91 -0.74
CA ALA A 97 4.45 21.77 0.59
C ALA A 97 4.45 20.31 1.06
N SER A 98 5.11 20.01 2.17
CA SER A 98 4.91 18.76 2.89
C SER A 98 4.03 19.00 4.12
N VAL A 99 3.46 17.93 4.68
CA VAL A 99 2.64 18.00 5.92
C VAL A 99 3.18 17.06 6.98
N LYS A 100 3.03 17.42 8.26
CA LYS A 100 3.34 16.51 9.36
C LYS A 100 2.30 15.41 9.46
N ALA A 101 2.75 14.18 9.62
CA ALA A 101 1.91 13.03 9.89
C ALA A 101 1.16 13.22 11.21
N ASN A 102 -0.11 12.82 11.23
CA ASN A 102 -0.89 12.73 12.46
C ASN A 102 -0.60 11.41 13.19
N ASP A 103 -1.16 11.29 14.40
CA ASP A 103 -0.97 10.14 15.28
C ASP A 103 -1.43 8.80 14.68
N GLY A 104 -2.41 8.80 13.76
CA GLY A 104 -2.84 7.60 13.04
C GLY A 104 -1.74 6.99 12.15
N PHE A 105 -0.70 7.77 11.82
CA PHE A 105 0.47 7.31 11.09
C PHE A 105 1.66 7.01 12.02
N TRP A 106 1.39 6.63 13.28
CA TRP A 106 2.43 6.26 14.24
C TRP A 106 3.48 5.30 13.68
N ALA A 107 3.02 4.25 12.99
CA ALA A 107 3.87 3.20 12.46
C ALA A 107 4.86 3.69 11.37
N SER A 108 4.69 4.92 10.85
CA SER A 108 5.65 5.55 9.94
C SER A 108 7.04 5.78 10.54
N LYS A 109 7.16 5.68 11.87
CA LYS A 109 8.44 5.82 12.58
C LYS A 109 9.36 4.62 12.37
N TYR A 110 8.77 3.44 12.16
CA TYR A 110 9.49 2.19 11.98
C TYR A 110 9.87 1.93 10.53
N SER A 111 9.11 2.46 9.57
CA SER A 111 9.30 2.15 8.16
C SER A 111 10.46 2.90 7.49
N ARG A 112 11.05 2.23 6.51
CA ARG A 112 12.06 2.72 5.57
C ARG A 112 11.78 2.17 4.16
N ALA A 113 12.47 2.76 3.19
CA ALA A 113 12.54 2.22 1.84
C ALA A 113 13.26 0.86 1.84
N LEU A 114 13.03 0.07 0.78
CA LEU A 114 13.78 -1.17 0.53
C LEU A 114 15.30 -0.96 0.37
N ASP A 115 15.73 0.24 0.00
CA ASP A 115 17.15 0.62 -0.11
C ASP A 115 17.71 1.22 1.20
N GLY A 116 16.94 1.12 2.30
CA GLY A 116 17.29 1.64 3.62
C GLY A 116 17.11 3.15 3.78
N THR A 117 16.79 3.89 2.71
CA THR A 117 16.59 5.34 2.81
C THR A 117 15.27 5.66 3.53
N PRO A 118 15.16 6.85 4.18
CA PRO A 118 13.92 7.21 4.86
C PRO A 118 12.79 7.59 3.91
N GLY A 119 13.10 7.98 2.67
CA GLY A 119 12.13 8.47 1.70
C GLY A 119 11.48 7.37 0.88
N HIS A 120 10.18 7.11 1.05
CA HIS A 120 9.49 5.97 0.42
C HIS A 120 7.98 6.13 0.38
N ALA A 121 7.32 5.24 -0.37
CA ALA A 121 5.88 4.97 -0.25
C ALA A 121 5.54 4.42 1.13
N LEU A 122 5.06 5.28 2.03
CA LEU A 122 4.71 4.95 3.40
C LEU A 122 3.35 4.24 3.45
N ALA A 123 2.39 4.73 2.69
CA ALA A 123 1.06 4.13 2.59
C ALA A 123 0.63 4.11 1.14
N VAL A 124 0.08 2.99 0.71
CA VAL A 124 -0.44 2.79 -0.63
C VAL A 124 -1.88 2.33 -0.48
N SER A 125 -2.81 3.05 -1.08
CA SER A 125 -4.21 2.63 -1.13
C SER A 125 -4.77 2.76 -2.53
N VAL A 126 -5.98 2.24 -2.72
CA VAL A 126 -6.75 2.40 -3.96
C VAL A 126 -7.29 3.82 -4.15
N TYR A 127 -6.90 4.79 -3.33
CA TYR A 127 -7.39 6.17 -3.43
C TYR A 127 -6.41 7.24 -2.94
N VAL A 128 -5.30 6.84 -2.31
CA VAL A 128 -4.25 7.76 -1.88
C VAL A 128 -2.92 7.04 -1.78
N LEU A 129 -1.88 7.67 -2.32
CA LEU A 129 -0.49 7.31 -2.01
C LEU A 129 0.03 8.34 -1.02
N ARG A 130 0.71 7.90 0.03
CA ARG A 130 1.40 8.77 0.98
C ARG A 130 2.88 8.46 0.97
N PHE A 131 3.67 9.47 0.67
CA PHE A 131 5.13 9.36 0.61
C PHE A 131 5.73 9.99 1.85
N LYS A 132 6.53 9.21 2.58
CA LYS A 132 7.43 9.77 3.58
C LYS A 132 8.58 10.45 2.87
N VAL A 133 8.86 11.70 3.24
CA VAL A 133 10.01 12.46 2.72
C VAL A 133 11.11 12.66 3.76
N GLY A 134 10.81 12.39 5.03
CA GLY A 134 11.73 12.43 6.16
C GLY A 134 10.98 12.57 7.49
N PRO A 135 11.66 12.81 8.62
CA PRO A 135 13.12 12.74 8.78
C PRO A 135 13.63 11.30 8.75
N GLY A 136 14.96 11.16 8.76
CA GLY A 136 15.66 9.88 8.91
C GLY A 136 15.80 9.38 10.35
N ALA A 137 15.16 10.04 11.31
CA ALA A 137 15.32 9.81 12.74
C ALA A 137 14.98 8.38 13.18
N LYS A 138 15.70 7.89 14.20
CA LYS A 138 15.48 6.59 14.82
C LYS A 138 14.30 6.68 15.79
N TYR A 139 13.51 5.62 15.86
CA TYR A 139 12.48 5.48 16.88
C TYR A 139 13.11 5.23 18.25
N ASP A 140 12.65 5.96 19.26
CA ASP A 140 12.97 5.72 20.67
C ASP A 140 11.69 5.28 21.39
N PRO A 141 11.63 4.04 21.92
CA PRO A 141 10.46 3.58 22.66
C PRO A 141 10.26 4.28 24.00
N HIS A 142 11.25 5.01 24.53
CA HIS A 142 11.14 5.81 25.75
C HIS A 142 10.82 7.29 25.48
N ASP A 143 11.17 7.81 24.30
CA ASP A 143 10.76 9.14 23.82
C ASP A 143 10.04 9.02 22.47
N GLN A 144 8.84 8.48 22.57
CA GLN A 144 8.01 8.13 21.45
C GLN A 144 7.67 9.39 20.61
N ARG A 145 7.47 10.55 21.25
CA ARG A 145 7.04 11.80 20.59
C ARG A 145 8.18 12.70 20.09
N ALA A 146 9.45 12.28 20.23
CA ALA A 146 10.64 13.04 19.84
C ALA A 146 10.58 13.68 18.43
N TRP A 147 9.88 13.05 17.49
CA TRP A 147 9.73 13.56 16.13
C TRP A 147 8.46 13.05 15.46
N THR A 148 8.08 13.66 14.33
CA THR A 148 7.01 13.16 13.46
C THR A 148 7.42 13.19 11.99
N THR A 149 6.86 12.26 11.22
CA THR A 149 7.12 12.10 9.79
C THR A 149 6.57 13.29 9.01
N SER A 150 7.30 13.73 7.97
CA SER A 150 6.81 14.64 6.93
C SER A 150 6.36 13.86 5.70
N LEU A 151 5.22 14.25 5.14
CA LEU A 151 4.52 13.55 4.07
C LEU A 151 4.26 14.43 2.85
N VAL A 152 4.26 13.80 1.68
CA VAL A 152 3.68 14.31 0.43
C VAL A 152 2.71 13.25 -0.08
N ASN A 153 1.55 13.66 -0.57
CA ASN A 153 0.47 12.75 -0.93
C ASN A 153 0.14 12.82 -2.42
N VAL A 154 -0.48 11.75 -2.95
CA VAL A 154 -1.08 11.71 -4.29
C VAL A 154 -2.50 11.19 -4.17
N ARG A 155 -3.48 11.86 -4.79
CA ARG A 155 -4.90 11.47 -4.75
C ARG A 155 -5.59 11.66 -6.11
N PRO A 156 -6.68 10.92 -6.39
CA PRO A 156 -7.63 11.29 -7.43
C PRO A 156 -8.22 12.69 -7.18
N ASP A 157 -8.48 13.45 -8.24
CA ASP A 157 -9.07 14.79 -8.17
C ASP A 157 -10.46 14.83 -7.53
N ARG A 158 -11.24 13.75 -7.67
CA ARG A 158 -12.57 13.58 -7.07
C ARG A 158 -12.55 13.68 -5.53
N PHE A 159 -11.38 13.54 -4.90
CA PHE A 159 -11.21 13.81 -3.47
C PHE A 159 -11.23 15.29 -3.10
N HIS A 160 -11.21 16.21 -4.06
CA HIS A 160 -11.44 17.62 -3.78
C HIS A 160 -12.78 17.85 -3.07
N GLY A 161 -13.82 17.09 -3.45
CA GLY A 161 -15.10 17.08 -2.73
C GLY A 161 -14.96 16.56 -1.30
N ALA A 162 -14.22 15.47 -1.11
CA ALA A 162 -13.91 14.89 0.21
C ALA A 162 -13.18 15.89 1.13
N ASP A 163 -12.32 16.71 0.55
CA ASP A 163 -11.57 17.77 1.22
C ASP A 163 -12.40 19.08 1.33
N HIS A 164 -13.73 19.00 1.28
CA HIS A 164 -14.68 20.11 1.39
C HIS A 164 -14.42 21.26 0.39
N GLY A 165 -14.02 20.92 -0.83
CA GLY A 165 -13.66 21.90 -1.85
C GLY A 165 -12.35 22.63 -1.55
N LYS A 166 -11.51 22.09 -0.67
CA LYS A 166 -10.17 22.64 -0.39
C LYS A 166 -9.13 21.75 -1.04
N TRP A 167 -8.21 22.41 -1.73
CA TRP A 167 -7.03 21.75 -2.23
C TRP A 167 -5.93 21.81 -1.17
N LEU A 168 -5.41 20.64 -0.80
CA LEU A 168 -4.33 20.54 0.17
C LEU A 168 -2.98 20.84 -0.48
N ALA A 169 -2.14 21.63 0.20
CA ALA A 169 -0.82 22.00 -0.31
C ALA A 169 0.15 20.82 -0.40
N ASP A 170 -0.09 19.76 0.38
CA ASP A 170 0.72 18.55 0.44
C ASP A 170 0.32 17.46 -0.55
N THR A 171 -0.67 17.70 -1.40
CA THR A 171 -1.27 16.67 -2.25
C THR A 171 -1.13 17.00 -3.73
N ILE A 172 -0.56 16.05 -4.49
CA ILE A 172 -0.65 15.99 -5.94
C ILE A 172 -2.01 15.39 -6.29
N TYR A 173 -2.89 16.18 -6.88
CA TYR A 173 -4.17 15.70 -7.37
C TYR A 173 -4.05 15.29 -8.83
N THR A 174 -4.56 14.12 -9.18
CA THR A 174 -4.45 13.53 -10.53
C THR A 174 -5.83 13.16 -11.07
N ASP A 175 -5.98 13.08 -12.39
CA ASP A 175 -7.19 12.54 -13.02
C ASP A 175 -7.27 11.00 -13.04
N ILE A 176 -6.30 10.30 -12.44
CA ILE A 176 -6.32 8.84 -12.30
C ILE A 176 -7.42 8.45 -11.32
N GLU A 177 -8.33 7.58 -11.76
CA GLU A 177 -9.42 7.08 -10.94
C GLU A 177 -8.92 6.18 -9.80
N GLY A 178 -9.50 6.35 -8.60
CA GLY A 178 -9.27 5.40 -7.50
C GLY A 178 -9.72 3.99 -7.88
N GLY A 179 -8.98 2.96 -7.45
CA GLY A 179 -9.19 1.57 -7.85
C GLY A 179 -8.54 1.19 -9.19
N THR A 180 -7.73 2.06 -9.80
CA THR A 180 -7.09 1.83 -11.11
C THR A 180 -5.61 2.23 -11.11
N SER A 181 -4.83 1.77 -12.09
CA SER A 181 -3.45 2.20 -12.33
C SER A 181 -2.57 2.18 -11.05
N ILE A 182 -2.07 3.33 -10.59
CA ILE A 182 -1.25 3.44 -9.36
C ILE A 182 -2.07 3.26 -8.07
N PHE A 183 -3.39 3.39 -8.17
CA PHE A 183 -4.36 3.28 -7.09
C PHE A 183 -5.05 1.90 -7.13
N GLY A 184 -4.30 0.81 -7.01
CA GLY A 184 -4.86 -0.56 -6.97
C GLY A 184 -4.90 -1.31 -8.29
N GLY A 185 -4.34 -0.76 -9.37
CA GLY A 185 -4.11 -1.48 -10.62
C GLY A 185 -2.70 -2.11 -10.70
N GLY A 186 -2.31 -2.58 -11.89
CA GLY A 186 -1.02 -3.23 -12.13
C GLY A 186 0.21 -2.33 -11.91
N ALA A 187 0.03 -1.01 -11.98
CA ALA A 187 1.06 -0.01 -11.66
C ALA A 187 1.08 0.39 -10.17
N SER A 188 0.28 -0.24 -9.31
CA SER A 188 0.31 0.05 -7.88
C SER A 188 1.68 -0.28 -7.29
N PRO A 189 2.26 0.62 -6.48
CA PRO A 189 3.50 0.34 -5.76
C PRO A 189 3.24 -0.51 -4.52
N ALA A 190 4.31 -1.06 -3.95
CA ALA A 190 4.30 -1.59 -2.60
C ALA A 190 4.75 -0.56 -1.57
N VAL A 191 4.34 -0.73 -0.31
CA VAL A 191 4.91 0.01 0.82
C VAL A 191 6.42 -0.22 0.87
N GLY A 192 7.21 0.83 1.06
CA GLY A 192 8.68 0.74 1.06
C GLY A 192 9.31 0.94 -0.32
N SER A 193 8.53 1.15 -1.39
CA SER A 193 9.07 1.58 -2.68
C SER A 193 9.83 2.92 -2.53
N PRO A 194 11.13 3.03 -2.91
CA PRO A 194 11.93 4.22 -2.68
C PRO A 194 11.38 5.41 -3.48
N LEU A 195 11.36 6.58 -2.84
CA LEU A 195 11.00 7.83 -3.50
C LEU A 195 12.26 8.62 -3.83
N LYS A 196 12.37 9.06 -5.08
CA LYS A 196 13.48 9.84 -5.63
C LYS A 196 12.98 11.16 -6.21
N TYR A 197 13.87 12.14 -6.26
CA TYR A 197 13.69 13.38 -7.02
C TYR A 197 14.74 13.48 -8.12
N LEU A 198 14.45 14.22 -9.18
CA LEU A 198 15.45 14.55 -10.20
C LEU A 198 16.27 15.75 -9.73
N ASP A 199 17.56 15.56 -9.55
CA ASP A 199 18.52 16.63 -9.36
C ASP A 199 18.82 17.24 -10.73
N GLU A 200 18.15 18.35 -11.06
CA GLU A 200 18.22 18.99 -12.39
C GLU A 200 19.63 19.46 -12.77
N ALA A 201 20.46 19.82 -11.78
CA ALA A 201 21.85 20.23 -12.03
C ALA A 201 22.72 19.07 -12.50
N SER A 202 22.51 17.88 -11.95
CA SER A 202 23.28 16.67 -12.31
C SER A 202 22.59 15.75 -13.32
N GLY A 203 21.29 15.96 -13.57
CA GLY A 203 20.44 15.08 -14.38
C GLY A 203 20.21 13.69 -13.76
N LYS A 204 20.45 13.52 -12.45
CA LYS A 204 20.40 12.21 -11.77
C LYS A 204 19.24 12.11 -10.80
N TRP A 205 18.65 10.92 -10.72
CA TRP A 205 17.67 10.59 -9.68
C TRP A 205 18.37 10.36 -8.34
N ARG A 206 17.94 11.07 -7.30
CA ARG A 206 18.51 10.98 -5.95
C ARG A 206 17.41 10.71 -4.93
N PRO A 207 17.69 10.04 -3.79
CA PRO A 207 16.69 9.82 -2.75
C PRO A 207 16.05 11.12 -2.25
N ILE A 208 14.72 11.15 -2.11
CA ILE A 208 13.96 12.39 -1.81
C ILE A 208 14.38 13.07 -0.50
N HIS A 209 14.84 12.31 0.50
CA HIS A 209 15.27 12.89 1.77
C HIS A 209 16.50 13.80 1.62
N LYS A 210 17.31 13.60 0.57
CA LYS A 210 18.44 14.48 0.22
C LYS A 210 17.98 15.80 -0.40
N TYR A 211 16.77 15.88 -0.93
CA TYR A 211 16.20 17.16 -1.35
C TYR A 211 15.77 17.99 -0.15
N PHE A 212 15.12 17.37 0.84
CA PHE A 212 14.62 18.12 2.00
C PHE A 212 15.73 18.47 3.00
N GLU A 213 16.73 17.59 3.21
CA GLU A 213 17.83 17.80 4.18
C GLU A 213 17.33 18.25 5.57
N ASP A 214 16.23 17.64 6.02
CA ASP A 214 15.47 17.97 7.24
C ASP A 214 14.82 19.38 7.28
N ASP A 215 14.93 20.18 6.22
CA ASP A 215 14.09 21.35 5.98
C ASP A 215 12.84 20.98 5.18
N PHE A 216 11.79 20.62 5.91
CA PHE A 216 10.50 20.22 5.33
C PHE A 216 9.60 21.40 4.90
N THR A 217 10.09 22.63 4.99
CA THR A 217 9.40 23.82 4.47
C THR A 217 9.67 24.06 2.99
N ARG A 218 10.70 23.39 2.44
CA ARG A 218 11.03 23.42 1.00
C ARG A 218 9.84 22.98 0.15
N PRO A 219 9.66 23.58 -1.04
CA PRO A 219 8.60 23.16 -1.95
C PRO A 219 8.81 21.72 -2.42
N VAL A 220 7.74 21.03 -2.77
CA VAL A 220 7.86 19.67 -3.32
C VAL A 220 8.54 19.74 -4.69
N PRO A 221 9.56 18.88 -4.97
CA PRO A 221 10.23 18.85 -6.28
C PRO A 221 9.26 18.63 -7.43
N ARG A 222 9.61 19.17 -8.60
CA ARG A 222 8.85 18.98 -9.84
C ARG A 222 8.83 17.52 -10.26
N HIS A 223 9.98 16.86 -10.33
CA HIS A 223 10.08 15.50 -10.85
C HIS A 223 10.31 14.51 -9.71
N LEU A 224 9.35 13.60 -9.53
CA LEU A 224 9.40 12.52 -8.54
C LEU A 224 9.37 11.17 -9.26
N ARG A 225 10.11 10.20 -8.72
CA ARG A 225 10.12 8.82 -9.22
C ARG A 225 10.02 7.84 -8.07
N MET A 226 9.16 6.85 -8.22
CA MET A 226 9.03 5.71 -7.33
C MET A 226 9.41 4.43 -8.07
N SER A 227 10.36 3.68 -7.51
CA SER A 227 10.82 2.43 -8.12
C SER A 227 10.13 1.23 -7.46
N VAL A 228 9.52 0.36 -8.25
CA VAL A 228 8.73 -0.79 -7.79
C VAL A 228 9.49 -2.08 -8.06
N TYR A 229 9.57 -2.94 -7.04
CA TYR A 229 10.34 -4.18 -7.07
C TYR A 229 9.45 -5.34 -6.62
N LYS A 230 9.79 -6.55 -7.07
CA LYS A 230 9.25 -7.79 -6.49
C LYS A 230 10.35 -8.50 -5.69
N PRO A 231 9.99 -9.16 -4.58
CA PRO A 231 10.91 -9.98 -3.83
C PRO A 231 11.14 -11.33 -4.50
N VAL A 232 12.37 -11.81 -4.45
CA VAL A 232 12.78 -13.15 -4.87
C VAL A 232 13.62 -13.74 -3.75
N THR A 233 13.17 -14.84 -3.18
CA THR A 233 13.92 -15.59 -2.17
C THR A 233 14.53 -16.83 -2.81
N GLN A 234 15.26 -17.61 -2.02
CA GLN A 234 15.70 -18.96 -2.42
C GLN A 234 14.54 -19.89 -2.84
N TYR A 235 13.30 -19.57 -2.47
CA TYR A 235 12.10 -20.33 -2.84
C TYR A 235 11.32 -19.69 -4.01
N GLY A 236 11.86 -18.61 -4.61
CA GLY A 236 11.17 -17.78 -5.59
C GLY A 236 10.41 -16.61 -4.96
N SER A 237 9.53 -15.98 -5.73
CA SER A 237 8.62 -14.93 -5.24
C SER A 237 7.44 -15.54 -4.48
N PRO A 238 6.97 -14.92 -3.37
CA PRO A 238 5.80 -15.37 -2.64
C PRO A 238 4.55 -15.42 -3.52
N THR A 239 3.72 -16.45 -3.33
CA THR A 239 2.47 -16.67 -4.07
C THR A 239 1.23 -16.36 -3.24
N PHE A 240 1.33 -16.44 -1.90
CA PHE A 240 0.26 -16.01 -1.02
C PHE A 240 0.77 -15.67 0.38
N VAL A 241 -0.03 -14.92 1.12
CA VAL A 241 0.02 -14.90 2.59
C VAL A 241 -1.31 -15.39 3.13
N GLU A 242 -1.26 -16.29 4.09
CA GLU A 242 -2.41 -16.89 4.73
C GLU A 242 -2.43 -16.58 6.22
N PHE A 243 -3.61 -16.22 6.72
CA PHE A 243 -3.90 -15.94 8.11
C PHE A 243 -4.86 -17.01 8.60
N GLU A 244 -4.38 -17.86 9.50
CA GLU A 244 -5.23 -18.71 10.32
C GLU A 244 -5.97 -17.82 11.32
N ASN A 245 -7.27 -17.58 11.09
CA ASN A 245 -8.05 -16.54 11.74
C ASN A 245 -8.56 -16.99 13.13
N TRP A 246 -7.68 -17.24 14.09
CA TRP A 246 -8.05 -17.55 15.48
C TRP A 246 -6.93 -17.17 16.44
N ALA A 247 -7.28 -16.86 17.69
CA ALA A 247 -6.35 -16.82 18.81
C ALA A 247 -6.50 -18.09 19.66
N ALA A 248 -5.50 -18.39 20.50
CA ALA A 248 -5.59 -19.48 21.46
C ALA A 248 -6.80 -19.31 22.38
N GLY A 249 -7.58 -20.38 22.55
CA GLY A 249 -8.83 -20.42 23.30
C GLY A 249 -10.09 -20.11 22.49
N ASP A 250 -9.96 -19.64 21.23
CA ASP A 250 -11.13 -19.39 20.39
C ASP A 250 -11.78 -20.69 19.91
N GLU A 251 -13.11 -20.75 19.98
CA GLU A 251 -13.92 -21.74 19.26
C GLU A 251 -14.28 -21.21 17.88
N VAL A 252 -13.88 -21.93 16.82
CA VAL A 252 -14.14 -21.58 15.43
C VAL A 252 -14.61 -22.83 14.69
N ALA A 253 -15.73 -22.73 13.99
CA ALA A 253 -16.32 -23.85 13.24
C ALA A 253 -16.46 -25.15 14.08
N GLY A 254 -16.87 -25.02 15.35
CA GLY A 254 -17.10 -26.15 16.27
C GLY A 254 -15.83 -26.77 16.86
N ARG A 255 -14.67 -26.13 16.70
CA ARG A 255 -13.39 -26.58 17.27
C ARG A 255 -12.76 -25.47 18.12
N VAL A 256 -12.37 -25.83 19.34
CA VAL A 256 -11.54 -24.98 20.20
C VAL A 256 -10.09 -25.08 19.74
N ASN A 257 -9.44 -23.94 19.52
CA ASN A 257 -8.05 -23.87 19.10
C ASN A 257 -7.15 -23.62 20.29
N GLU A 258 -6.30 -24.59 20.64
CA GLU A 258 -5.40 -24.48 21.81
C GLU A 258 -4.24 -23.50 21.57
N ASN A 259 -3.86 -23.30 20.31
CA ASN A 259 -2.77 -22.42 19.90
C ASN A 259 -3.30 -21.30 19.01
N ASN A 260 -2.56 -20.19 18.95
CA ASN A 260 -2.86 -19.12 18.00
C ASN A 260 -2.81 -19.64 16.57
N GLY A 261 -3.62 -19.01 15.71
CA GLY A 261 -3.49 -19.17 14.29
C GLY A 261 -2.19 -18.56 13.81
N ARG A 262 -1.53 -19.24 12.88
CA ARG A 262 -0.28 -18.81 12.25
C ARG A 262 -0.55 -17.88 11.08
N ILE A 263 0.45 -17.08 10.77
CA ILE A 263 0.56 -16.35 9.52
C ILE A 263 1.62 -17.03 8.68
N LEU A 264 1.21 -17.46 7.49
CA LEU A 264 1.97 -18.32 6.61
C LEU A 264 2.28 -17.59 5.30
N VAL A 265 3.52 -17.71 4.81
CA VAL A 265 3.94 -17.23 3.49
C VAL A 265 4.12 -18.43 2.58
N GLY A 266 3.38 -18.47 1.49
CA GLY A 266 3.45 -19.51 0.48
C GLY A 266 4.40 -19.14 -0.65
N TYR A 267 5.08 -20.17 -1.18
CA TYR A 267 6.03 -20.07 -2.27
C TYR A 267 5.75 -21.16 -3.33
N PRO A 268 6.30 -21.03 -4.55
CA PRO A 268 6.30 -22.09 -5.55
C PRO A 268 6.80 -23.44 -4.99
N GLY A 269 6.29 -24.53 -5.55
CA GLY A 269 6.66 -25.89 -5.12
C GLY A 269 6.08 -26.30 -3.76
N GLY A 270 5.13 -25.53 -3.20
CA GLY A 270 4.43 -25.88 -1.96
C GLY A 270 5.21 -25.56 -0.69
N VAL A 271 6.29 -24.78 -0.78
CA VAL A 271 7.03 -24.31 0.39
C VAL A 271 6.17 -23.29 1.15
N VAL A 272 6.03 -23.49 2.46
CA VAL A 272 5.26 -22.61 3.36
C VAL A 272 6.10 -22.24 4.57
N ARG A 273 6.07 -20.95 4.95
CA ARG A 273 6.83 -20.42 6.08
C ARG A 273 5.93 -19.75 7.11
N HIS A 274 6.05 -20.17 8.36
CA HIS A 274 5.41 -19.50 9.50
C HIS A 274 6.20 -18.28 9.92
N VAL A 275 5.57 -17.11 9.87
CA VAL A 275 6.24 -15.82 10.08
C VAL A 275 5.74 -15.09 11.31
N ALA A 276 4.44 -15.17 11.65
CA ALA A 276 3.81 -14.44 12.75
C ALA A 276 2.59 -15.21 13.28
N ASP A 277 1.97 -14.72 14.36
CA ASP A 277 0.76 -15.30 14.96
C ASP A 277 -0.38 -14.30 15.02
N VAL A 278 -1.60 -14.82 14.91
CA VAL A 278 -2.85 -14.11 15.14
C VAL A 278 -3.14 -14.11 16.64
N VAL A 279 -3.12 -12.93 17.25
CA VAL A 279 -3.38 -12.75 18.69
C VAL A 279 -4.81 -12.27 18.98
N GLN A 280 -5.53 -11.86 17.94
CA GLN A 280 -6.98 -11.62 17.94
C GLN A 280 -7.52 -11.88 16.53
N ARG A 281 -8.59 -12.68 16.42
CA ARG A 281 -9.25 -12.93 15.13
C ARG A 281 -10.21 -11.83 14.72
N VAL A 282 -10.40 -11.68 13.41
CA VAL A 282 -11.53 -10.93 12.85
C VAL A 282 -12.78 -11.81 12.89
N ARG A 283 -13.91 -11.22 13.29
CA ARG A 283 -15.22 -11.89 13.43
C ARG A 283 -16.37 -11.07 12.88
N GLY A 284 -16.10 -9.87 12.37
CA GLY A 284 -17.09 -8.91 11.89
C GLY A 284 -16.56 -8.09 10.71
N SER A 285 -17.46 -7.41 10.02
CA SER A 285 -17.14 -6.39 9.02
C SER A 285 -17.40 -5.00 9.60
N GLY A 286 -16.70 -3.99 9.09
CA GLY A 286 -16.82 -2.59 9.47
C GLY A 286 -16.85 -1.65 8.28
N ARG A 287 -17.06 -0.36 8.56
CA ARG A 287 -17.08 0.71 7.55
C ARG A 287 -15.70 1.39 7.50
N PHE A 288 -14.85 0.94 6.59
CA PHE A 288 -13.50 1.49 6.42
C PHE A 288 -13.47 2.44 5.22
N GLY A 289 -12.97 3.66 5.42
CA GLY A 289 -12.85 4.63 4.33
C GLY A 289 -11.84 4.16 3.29
N GLY A 290 -12.23 4.20 2.02
CA GLY A 290 -11.43 3.68 0.92
C GLY A 290 -12.03 2.44 0.28
N THR A 291 -12.75 1.61 1.04
CA THR A 291 -13.34 0.36 0.52
C THR A 291 -14.35 0.62 -0.60
N GLU A 292 -14.93 1.82 -0.68
CA GLU A 292 -15.79 2.24 -1.78
C GLU A 292 -15.06 2.38 -3.14
N PHE A 293 -13.73 2.46 -3.14
CA PHE A 293 -12.88 2.49 -4.35
C PHE A 293 -12.29 1.12 -4.71
N ALA A 294 -12.42 0.14 -3.80
CA ALA A 294 -11.87 -1.19 -3.97
C ALA A 294 -12.96 -2.18 -4.40
N GLU A 295 -12.57 -3.16 -5.21
CA GLU A 295 -13.43 -4.27 -5.57
C GLU A 295 -13.62 -5.24 -4.41
N ILE A 296 -14.64 -6.10 -4.47
CA ILE A 296 -14.87 -7.14 -3.47
C ILE A 296 -13.63 -8.04 -3.36
N GLY A 297 -13.15 -8.25 -2.15
CA GLY A 297 -11.95 -9.02 -1.85
C GLY A 297 -10.64 -8.27 -2.04
N GLN A 298 -10.64 -7.06 -2.62
CA GLN A 298 -9.42 -6.32 -2.92
C GLN A 298 -8.84 -5.67 -1.66
N MET A 299 -7.51 -5.65 -1.59
CA MET A 299 -6.78 -4.83 -0.62
C MET A 299 -6.99 -3.34 -0.95
N ASP A 300 -7.75 -2.65 -0.11
CA ASP A 300 -7.96 -1.21 -0.22
C ASP A 300 -6.67 -0.46 0.13
N THR A 301 -6.05 -0.78 1.26
CA THR A 301 -4.93 -0.02 1.82
C THR A 301 -3.86 -0.95 2.38
N ASN A 302 -2.59 -0.60 2.19
CA ASN A 302 -1.44 -1.13 2.91
C ASN A 302 -0.58 0.03 3.47
N HIS A 303 -0.27 -0.02 4.76
CA HIS A 303 0.75 0.79 5.41
C HIS A 303 1.31 0.06 6.65
N PRO A 304 2.42 0.54 7.24
CA PRO A 304 3.06 -0.07 8.42
C PRO A 304 2.16 -0.32 9.65
N GLY A 305 0.93 0.21 9.68
CA GLY A 305 -0.02 0.06 10.78
C GLY A 305 -1.32 -0.64 10.40
N ALA A 306 -1.60 -0.90 9.12
CA ALA A 306 -2.80 -1.63 8.72
C ALA A 306 -2.72 -2.17 7.28
N LEU A 307 -3.34 -3.32 7.10
CA LEU A 307 -3.89 -3.78 5.83
C LEU A 307 -5.41 -3.64 5.92
N THR A 308 -6.04 -3.02 4.93
CA THR A 308 -7.51 -2.91 4.84
C THR A 308 -7.97 -3.70 3.63
N PHE A 309 -9.00 -4.53 3.81
CA PHE A 309 -9.62 -5.30 2.72
C PHE A 309 -11.08 -4.90 2.57
N SER A 310 -11.52 -4.76 1.31
CA SER A 310 -12.91 -4.49 0.97
C SER A 310 -13.71 -5.78 0.87
N THR A 311 -14.89 -5.78 1.47
CA THR A 311 -15.96 -6.76 1.24
C THR A 311 -17.12 -6.14 0.47
N SER A 312 -17.10 -4.83 0.21
CA SER A 312 -18.17 -4.10 -0.49
C SER A 312 -17.87 -3.94 -1.98
N PRO A 313 -18.90 -3.75 -2.83
CA PRO A 313 -18.70 -3.41 -4.23
C PRO A 313 -18.04 -2.04 -4.38
N ARG A 314 -17.25 -1.87 -5.45
CA ARG A 314 -16.72 -0.57 -5.82
C ARG A 314 -17.86 0.34 -6.28
N THR A 315 -17.98 1.49 -5.63
CA THR A 315 -18.93 2.55 -6.00
C THR A 315 -18.24 3.87 -6.38
N GLY A 316 -16.94 3.96 -6.15
CA GLY A 316 -16.19 5.22 -6.20
C GLY A 316 -16.51 6.10 -4.99
N PHE A 317 -16.11 7.38 -5.07
CA PHE A 317 -16.31 8.35 -3.99
C PHE A 317 -17.78 8.44 -3.58
N SER A 318 -18.06 8.22 -2.28
CA SER A 318 -19.40 8.33 -1.71
C SER A 318 -19.34 8.90 -0.29
N TRP A 319 -20.31 9.76 0.02
CA TRP A 319 -20.57 10.21 1.39
C TRP A 319 -21.44 9.24 2.19
N ASP A 320 -22.10 8.28 1.52
CA ASP A 320 -22.92 7.28 2.20
C ASP A 320 -22.01 6.24 2.86
N PRO A 321 -21.90 6.19 4.19
CA PRO A 321 -21.06 5.22 4.86
C PRO A 321 -21.58 3.78 4.73
N ASN A 322 -22.80 3.57 4.22
CA ASN A 322 -23.40 2.25 4.04
C ASN A 322 -22.98 1.54 2.75
N VAL A 323 -22.28 2.21 1.83
CA VAL A 323 -21.67 1.53 0.67
C VAL A 323 -20.33 0.90 0.99
N ARG A 324 -19.80 1.13 2.19
CA ARG A 324 -18.50 0.63 2.65
C ARG A 324 -18.65 -0.67 3.43
N GLY A 325 -17.69 -1.57 3.29
CA GLY A 325 -17.62 -2.81 4.05
C GLY A 325 -16.22 -3.40 3.94
N GLY A 326 -15.68 -3.87 5.07
CA GLY A 326 -14.37 -4.48 5.08
C GLY A 326 -13.92 -4.92 6.46
N PHE A 327 -12.65 -5.27 6.57
CA PHE A 327 -11.96 -5.51 7.84
C PHE A 327 -10.51 -5.05 7.72
N GLN A 328 -9.85 -4.93 8.86
CA GLN A 328 -8.42 -4.61 8.91
C GLN A 328 -7.61 -5.71 9.56
N ILE A 329 -6.38 -5.87 9.08
CA ILE A 329 -5.31 -6.61 9.75
C ILE A 329 -4.33 -5.57 10.27
N VAL A 330 -4.00 -5.62 11.55
CA VAL A 330 -3.19 -4.59 12.22
C VAL A 330 -2.12 -5.21 13.13
N PRO A 331 -0.93 -4.61 13.25
CA PRO A 331 0.11 -5.11 14.14
C PRO A 331 -0.19 -4.77 15.61
N ALA A 332 0.15 -5.70 16.52
CA ALA A 332 -0.15 -5.58 17.95
C ALA A 332 0.53 -4.37 18.63
N ASN A 333 1.77 -4.04 18.28
CA ASN A 333 2.46 -2.87 18.84
C ASN A 333 1.74 -1.56 18.46
N HIS A 334 1.29 -1.43 17.21
CA HIS A 334 0.58 -0.27 16.69
C HIS A 334 -0.75 -0.09 17.41
N VAL A 335 -1.54 -1.16 17.48
CA VAL A 335 -2.82 -1.16 18.19
C VAL A 335 -2.63 -0.75 19.65
N LYS A 336 -1.65 -1.35 20.33
CA LYS A 336 -1.44 -1.14 21.75
C LYS A 336 -1.09 0.32 22.06
N TYR A 337 -0.19 0.92 21.28
CA TYR A 337 0.17 2.33 21.45
C TYR A 337 -1.01 3.26 21.14
N LEU A 338 -1.72 3.03 20.03
CA LEU A 338 -2.86 3.86 19.67
C LEU A 338 -3.97 3.81 20.72
N SER A 339 -4.31 2.62 21.21
CA SER A 339 -5.39 2.44 22.19
C SER A 339 -5.03 2.96 23.58
N ASN A 340 -3.83 2.68 24.08
CA ASN A 340 -3.50 2.91 25.50
C ASN A 340 -2.72 4.21 25.75
N ASP A 341 -1.93 4.68 24.78
CA ASP A 341 -1.05 5.86 24.95
C ASP A 341 -1.56 7.10 24.21
N LEU A 342 -2.28 6.91 23.09
CA LEU A 342 -2.89 8.00 22.32
C LEU A 342 -4.40 8.12 22.50
N GLY A 343 -5.04 7.18 23.21
CA GLY A 343 -6.49 7.18 23.44
C GLY A 343 -7.33 7.11 22.16
N GLN A 344 -6.76 6.58 21.08
CA GLN A 344 -7.43 6.44 19.78
C GLN A 344 -8.02 5.05 19.63
N ASN A 345 -9.24 4.97 19.07
CA ASN A 345 -9.89 3.77 18.54
C ASN A 345 -9.54 2.47 19.27
N SER A 346 -10.43 1.96 20.13
CA SER A 346 -10.21 0.67 20.79
C SER A 346 -10.28 -0.47 19.77
N PHE A 347 -9.17 -0.91 19.18
CA PHE A 347 -9.09 -2.07 18.25
C PHE A 347 -9.20 -3.40 19.00
N ILE A 348 -8.67 -3.42 20.22
CA ILE A 348 -8.63 -4.61 21.08
C ILE A 348 -10.06 -5.00 21.44
N ASP A 349 -10.34 -6.29 21.32
CA ASP A 349 -11.65 -6.93 21.50
C ASP A 349 -12.74 -6.44 20.53
N LYS A 350 -12.38 -5.72 19.46
CA LYS A 350 -13.31 -5.40 18.37
C LYS A 350 -13.27 -6.43 17.26
N PRO A 351 -14.42 -6.87 16.74
CA PRO A 351 -14.47 -7.97 15.79
C PRO A 351 -14.08 -7.58 14.36
N GLN A 352 -13.96 -6.30 14.02
CA GLN A 352 -13.57 -5.85 12.67
C GLN A 352 -12.06 -5.82 12.42
N TRP A 353 -11.26 -6.21 13.43
CA TRP A 353 -9.80 -6.18 13.38
C TRP A 353 -9.21 -7.54 13.72
N LEU A 354 -8.39 -8.06 12.80
CA LEU A 354 -7.44 -9.14 13.07
C LEU A 354 -6.15 -8.50 13.57
N ILE A 355 -5.68 -8.89 14.76
CA ILE A 355 -4.45 -8.36 15.34
C ILE A 355 -3.35 -9.40 15.25
N VAL A 356 -2.20 -9.00 14.71
CA VAL A 356 -1.04 -9.87 14.47
C VAL A 356 0.11 -9.51 15.38
N GLY A 357 0.76 -10.53 15.93
CA GLY A 357 1.94 -10.41 16.77
C GLY A 357 3.11 -11.26 16.25
N PRO A 358 4.31 -11.11 16.83
CA PRO A 358 5.39 -12.07 16.62
C PRO A 358 4.97 -13.47 17.03
N VAL A 359 5.65 -14.48 16.47
CA VAL A 359 5.48 -15.88 16.86
C VAL A 359 5.65 -16.00 18.38
N GLY A 360 4.66 -16.62 19.04
CA GLY A 360 4.58 -16.75 20.49
C GLY A 360 3.93 -15.55 21.20
N GLY A 361 3.49 -14.52 20.48
CA GLY A 361 2.68 -13.44 21.04
C GLY A 361 1.36 -13.96 21.63
N THR A 362 0.83 -13.30 22.65
CA THR A 362 -0.39 -13.80 23.33
C THR A 362 -1.45 -12.71 23.46
N ALA A 363 -2.72 -13.13 23.54
CA ALA A 363 -3.83 -12.23 23.86
C ALA A 363 -3.66 -11.57 25.26
N ALA A 364 -3.01 -12.26 26.21
CA ALA A 364 -2.70 -11.69 27.52
C ALA A 364 -1.72 -10.50 27.39
N THR A 365 -0.65 -10.63 26.60
CA THR A 365 0.30 -9.53 26.33
C THR A 365 -0.37 -8.36 25.59
N LEU A 366 -1.31 -8.67 24.68
CA LEU A 366 -2.12 -7.66 23.97
C LEU A 366 -3.01 -6.86 24.94
N ARG A 367 -3.68 -7.55 25.87
CA ARG A 367 -4.59 -6.94 26.84
C ARG A 367 -3.88 -6.27 28.02
N ASP A 368 -2.62 -6.59 28.27
CA ASP A 368 -1.79 -5.77 29.16
C ASP A 368 -1.68 -4.37 28.57
N THR A 369 -2.11 -3.34 29.30
CA THR A 369 -2.16 -1.96 28.77
C THR A 369 -0.79 -1.30 28.68
N ARG A 370 0.23 -1.84 29.36
CA ARG A 370 1.57 -1.22 29.43
C ARG A 370 2.32 -1.37 28.12
N TYR A 371 2.64 -0.25 27.47
CA TYR A 371 3.45 -0.26 26.24
C TYR A 371 4.85 -0.84 26.47
N LEU A 372 5.47 -0.48 27.59
CA LEU A 372 6.73 -1.03 28.08
C LEU A 372 6.49 -1.92 29.31
N ILE A 373 7.06 -3.13 29.31
CA ILE A 373 7.09 -4.05 30.45
C ILE A 373 8.55 -4.23 30.82
N ASP A 374 8.90 -3.90 32.06
CA ASP A 374 10.28 -3.95 32.59
C ASP A 374 11.30 -3.21 31.69
N GLY A 375 10.87 -2.05 31.15
CA GLY A 375 11.67 -1.21 30.27
C GLY A 375 11.81 -1.71 28.83
N GLN A 376 11.15 -2.82 28.46
CA GLN A 376 11.17 -3.38 27.10
C GLN A 376 9.81 -3.23 26.43
N LEU A 377 9.81 -3.09 25.11
CA LEU A 377 8.59 -3.08 24.31
C LEU A 377 7.80 -4.38 24.50
N SER A 378 6.52 -4.25 24.87
CA SER A 378 5.63 -5.40 25.05
C SER A 378 5.37 -6.17 23.74
N PHE A 379 5.37 -5.46 22.62
CA PHE A 379 5.47 -6.06 21.29
C PHE A 379 6.56 -5.35 20.51
N THR A 380 7.43 -6.10 19.85
CA THR A 380 8.38 -5.48 18.92
C THR A 380 7.64 -4.87 17.73
N PRO A 381 8.00 -3.65 17.28
CA PRO A 381 7.52 -3.08 16.03
C PRO A 381 8.12 -3.79 14.82
N GLY A 382 8.88 -4.88 15.00
CA GLY A 382 9.49 -5.64 13.92
C GLY A 382 8.51 -6.21 12.90
N TRP A 383 7.19 -6.07 13.07
CA TRP A 383 6.17 -6.28 12.02
C TRP A 383 5.74 -4.99 11.32
N GLU A 384 5.82 -3.86 12.00
CA GLU A 384 5.49 -2.54 11.49
C GLU A 384 6.55 -2.08 10.49
N GLY A 385 6.22 -2.17 9.21
CA GLY A 385 7.11 -1.72 8.13
C GLY A 385 8.09 -2.76 7.61
N VAL A 386 7.95 -4.04 7.99
CA VAL A 386 8.69 -5.16 7.37
C VAL A 386 7.85 -5.97 6.37
N ALA A 387 8.54 -6.73 5.52
CA ALA A 387 7.93 -7.80 4.74
C ALA A 387 7.51 -8.99 5.63
N PRO A 388 6.53 -9.79 5.18
CA PRO A 388 5.75 -9.65 3.95
C PRO A 388 4.42 -8.89 4.15
N LEU A 389 4.08 -8.51 5.39
CA LEU A 389 2.75 -8.02 5.74
C LEU A 389 2.61 -6.52 5.44
N PHE A 390 3.18 -5.68 6.31
CA PHE A 390 2.95 -4.24 6.30
C PHE A 390 4.02 -3.46 5.51
N GLY A 391 4.84 -4.17 4.74
CA GLY A 391 5.94 -3.65 3.93
C GLY A 391 6.28 -4.56 2.75
N LEU A 392 6.80 -3.97 1.68
CA LEU A 392 7.43 -4.55 0.48
C LEU A 392 6.57 -5.47 -0.41
N TYR A 393 5.91 -6.49 0.13
CA TYR A 393 5.43 -7.61 -0.70
C TYR A 393 4.00 -7.38 -1.19
N MET A 394 3.13 -6.89 -0.31
CA MET A 394 1.71 -6.71 -0.58
C MET A 394 1.43 -5.41 -1.35
N ARG A 395 0.60 -5.53 -2.39
CA ARG A 395 0.15 -4.42 -3.24
C ARG A 395 -1.37 -4.39 -3.34
N THR A 396 -1.93 -3.21 -3.59
CA THR A 396 -3.37 -2.96 -3.51
C THR A 396 -4.18 -3.55 -4.66
N HIS A 397 -3.55 -4.13 -5.69
CA HIS A 397 -4.26 -4.92 -6.70
C HIS A 397 -4.58 -6.35 -6.23
N MET A 398 -3.97 -6.81 -5.13
CA MET A 398 -4.14 -8.16 -4.60
C MET A 398 -5.51 -8.35 -3.96
N ARG A 399 -5.96 -9.61 -3.95
CA ARG A 399 -7.28 -10.01 -3.43
C ARG A 399 -7.16 -11.14 -2.43
N PHE A 400 -8.13 -11.18 -1.51
CA PHE A 400 -8.26 -12.27 -0.56
C PHE A 400 -9.37 -13.26 -0.95
N GLU A 401 -9.12 -14.51 -0.58
CA GLU A 401 -10.07 -15.61 -0.48
C GLU A 401 -10.15 -16.05 0.98
N LEU A 402 -11.19 -16.81 1.31
CA LEU A 402 -11.38 -17.29 2.67
C LEU A 402 -11.74 -18.77 2.70
N SER A 403 -11.54 -19.39 3.85
CA SER A 403 -11.98 -20.76 4.13
C SER A 403 -12.83 -20.79 5.40
N LYS A 404 -13.81 -21.68 5.44
CA LYS A 404 -14.66 -21.98 6.62
C LYS A 404 -14.38 -23.36 7.21
N ASP A 405 -13.41 -24.08 6.67
CA ASP A 405 -13.12 -25.50 6.96
C ASP A 405 -11.61 -25.76 7.09
N TYR A 406 -10.89 -24.82 7.71
CA TYR A 406 -9.46 -24.93 8.03
C TYR A 406 -8.57 -25.11 6.79
N GLY A 407 -8.90 -24.41 5.71
CA GLY A 407 -8.14 -24.37 4.46
C GLY A 407 -8.41 -25.55 3.51
N ALA A 408 -9.39 -26.42 3.81
CA ALA A 408 -9.75 -27.54 2.94
C ALA A 408 -10.47 -27.06 1.66
N THR A 409 -11.32 -26.05 1.77
CA THR A 409 -11.95 -25.36 0.63
C THR A 409 -11.74 -23.85 0.72
N TRP A 410 -11.73 -23.20 -0.45
CA TRP A 410 -11.50 -21.77 -0.62
C TRP A 410 -12.66 -21.13 -1.39
N GLU A 411 -13.21 -20.04 -0.86
CA GLU A 411 -14.26 -19.24 -1.48
C GLU A 411 -13.78 -17.80 -1.67
N GLN A 412 -14.32 -17.14 -2.69
CA GLN A 412 -14.11 -15.70 -2.90
C GLN A 412 -14.72 -14.90 -1.74
N SER A 413 -14.21 -13.69 -1.51
CA SER A 413 -14.81 -12.76 -0.54
C SER A 413 -16.32 -12.60 -0.77
N PRO A 414 -17.16 -12.68 0.27
CA PRO A 414 -18.57 -12.34 0.16
C PRO A 414 -18.75 -10.84 -0.06
N ASN A 415 -19.92 -10.47 -0.59
CA ASN A 415 -20.38 -9.09 -0.63
C ASN A 415 -21.00 -8.73 0.73
N LEU A 416 -20.26 -7.96 1.54
CA LEU A 416 -20.72 -7.45 2.83
C LEU A 416 -20.54 -5.94 2.86
N VAL A 417 -21.62 -5.24 3.22
CA VAL A 417 -21.63 -3.79 3.45
C VAL A 417 -22.00 -3.50 4.91
N GLY A 418 -21.52 -2.37 5.41
CA GLY A 418 -21.78 -1.91 6.77
C GLY A 418 -21.05 -2.72 7.84
N VAL A 419 -21.59 -2.59 9.06
CA VAL A 419 -21.05 -3.27 10.24
C VAL A 419 -21.79 -4.58 10.44
N THR A 420 -21.06 -5.67 10.62
CA THR A 420 -21.61 -6.95 11.07
C THR A 420 -20.88 -7.39 12.33
N GLU A 421 -21.61 -8.00 13.25
CA GLU A 421 -21.15 -8.36 14.59
C GLU A 421 -21.40 -9.86 14.85
N PRO A 422 -20.52 -10.55 15.60
CA PRO A 422 -20.80 -11.90 16.09
C PRO A 422 -22.05 -11.97 16.97
N PRO A 423 -22.76 -13.12 17.02
CA PRO A 423 -22.47 -14.34 16.27
C PRO A 423 -23.02 -14.32 14.83
N ALA A 424 -23.84 -13.33 14.47
CA ALA A 424 -24.57 -13.29 13.21
C ALA A 424 -23.72 -12.90 12.00
N SER A 425 -22.55 -12.29 12.21
CA SER A 425 -21.65 -11.93 11.11
C SER A 425 -21.20 -13.17 10.32
N PRO A 426 -21.27 -13.14 8.98
CA PRO A 426 -20.69 -14.19 8.15
C PRO A 426 -19.19 -14.40 8.40
N VAL A 427 -18.48 -13.33 8.78
CA VAL A 427 -17.05 -13.33 9.12
C VAL A 427 -16.75 -14.21 10.34
N ASN A 428 -17.71 -14.37 11.25
CA ASN A 428 -17.55 -15.16 12.46
C ASN A 428 -17.28 -16.65 12.20
N THR A 429 -17.54 -17.15 10.99
CA THR A 429 -17.26 -18.55 10.60
C THR A 429 -15.94 -18.73 9.85
N TRP A 430 -15.23 -17.64 9.53
CA TRP A 430 -13.99 -17.73 8.77
C TRP A 430 -12.88 -18.36 9.61
N THR A 431 -12.29 -19.42 9.07
CA THR A 431 -11.16 -20.15 9.63
C THR A 431 -9.84 -19.65 9.06
N ASN A 432 -9.75 -19.39 7.76
CA ASN A 432 -8.54 -18.87 7.13
C ASN A 432 -8.87 -17.72 6.18
N ILE A 433 -7.93 -16.81 6.01
CA ILE A 433 -7.95 -15.73 5.01
C ILE A 433 -6.66 -15.85 4.22
N ARG A 434 -6.71 -15.93 2.89
CA ARG A 434 -5.52 -16.01 2.03
C ARG A 434 -5.51 -14.86 1.05
N VAL A 435 -4.45 -14.08 1.06
CA VAL A 435 -4.19 -13.01 0.11
C VAL A 435 -3.29 -13.56 -0.99
N ASN A 436 -3.82 -13.65 -2.20
CA ASN A 436 -3.08 -14.15 -3.35
C ASN A 436 -2.13 -13.07 -3.86
N MET A 437 -0.85 -13.42 -3.97
CA MET A 437 0.22 -12.52 -4.38
C MET A 437 0.61 -12.79 -5.83
N ASN A 438 0.62 -11.72 -6.63
CA ASN A 438 1.22 -11.73 -7.94
C ASN A 438 1.89 -10.39 -8.22
N TYR A 439 2.85 -10.41 -9.15
CA TYR A 439 3.72 -9.28 -9.39
C TYR A 439 3.65 -8.76 -10.84
N PRO A 440 2.53 -8.17 -11.30
CA PRO A 440 2.45 -7.55 -12.62
C PRO A 440 3.52 -6.45 -12.79
N ALA A 441 4.03 -6.32 -14.02
CA ALA A 441 5.05 -5.35 -14.42
C ALA A 441 4.49 -3.97 -14.81
N GLY A 442 3.16 -3.81 -14.79
CA GLY A 442 2.48 -2.60 -15.25
C GLY A 442 1.29 -2.91 -16.16
N PRO A 443 0.67 -1.86 -16.73
CA PRO A 443 -0.38 -1.96 -17.76
C PRO A 443 0.17 -2.35 -19.14
#